data_AF-A0AAD5SG93-F1
#
_entry.id   AF-A0AAD5SG93-F1
#
_cell.length_a   1.000
_cell.length_b   1.000
_cell.length_c   1.000
_cell.angle_alpha   90.00
_cell.angle_beta   90.00
_cell.angle_gamma   90.00
#
_symmetry.space_group_name_H-M   'P 1'
#
loop_
_entity.id
_entity.type
_entity.pdbx_description
1 polymer ?
#
loop_
_entity_poly.entity_id
_entity_poly.type
_entity_poly.pdbx_seq_one_letter_code
_entity_poly.pdbx_strand_id
1 'polypeptide(L)'
;KVGIHTGEHVGHKVKSAIDAGLSDVKKAFGKSGLMKGMLNKFGEPELLDDLIDHWTHENHTNERLFVVQRLQYLAQTYRVRVTFFSGDVHVCGFSRFVNPSSPEDHRLMYTIISSAIVNVPPPNGVLTMLHKNINTHKLDEQTQEEMVKNMFEDKSMVLVGRRNWSVVWGNPSGGLDMEMRIEWEQAGKKIAGTRMSIPPLA
;
A
#
# COMPACT_ATOMS: atom_id res chain seq x y z
N LYS A 1 10.44 33.52 17.57
CA LYS A 1 11.00 32.24 18.09
C LYS A 1 9.87 31.47 18.75
N VAL A 2 9.24 30.55 18.04
CA VAL A 2 8.22 29.66 18.62
C VAL A 2 8.92 28.34 18.88
N GLY A 3 9.06 27.98 20.16
CA GLY A 3 9.71 26.73 20.60
C GLY A 3 8.72 25.59 20.58
N ILE A 4 9.15 24.44 20.05
CA ILE A 4 8.43 23.17 20.10
C ILE A 4 8.98 22.42 21.32
N HIS A 5 8.12 22.07 22.28
CA HIS A 5 8.44 21.19 23.40
C HIS A 5 8.19 19.74 22.99
N THR A 6 9.25 18.94 22.88
CA THR A 6 9.19 17.49 22.69
C THR A 6 9.14 16.81 24.07
N GLY A 7 8.07 16.06 24.34
CA GLY A 7 7.89 15.32 25.59
C GLY A 7 8.65 13.99 25.60
N GLU A 8 9.71 13.90 26.40
CA GLU A 8 10.61 12.73 26.50
C GLU A 8 10.09 11.57 27.38
N HIS A 9 8.89 11.63 27.97
CA HIS A 9 8.47 10.64 28.98
C HIS A 9 7.60 9.46 28.49
N VAL A 10 7.22 9.39 27.21
CA VAL A 10 6.34 8.32 26.68
C VAL A 10 7.13 7.16 26.03
N GLY A 11 8.39 7.39 25.65
CA GLY A 11 9.17 6.44 24.83
C GLY A 11 9.55 5.11 25.51
N HIS A 12 9.71 5.09 26.84
CA HIS A 12 10.33 3.93 27.51
C HIS A 12 9.37 2.73 27.72
N LYS A 13 8.08 2.98 27.97
CA LYS A 13 7.07 1.91 28.14
C LYS A 13 6.57 1.34 26.80
N VAL A 14 6.52 2.19 25.78
CA VAL A 14 6.14 1.80 24.42
C VAL A 14 7.20 0.88 23.82
N LYS A 15 8.49 1.17 24.04
CA LYS A 15 9.61 0.35 23.56
C LYS A 15 9.58 -1.09 24.13
N SER A 16 9.32 -1.26 25.43
CA SER A 16 9.24 -2.59 26.06
C SER A 16 8.05 -3.44 25.59
N ALA A 17 6.92 -2.81 25.23
CA ALA A 17 5.76 -3.51 24.71
C ALA A 17 5.94 -3.88 23.22
N ILE A 18 6.66 -3.05 22.47
CA ILE A 18 7.06 -3.30 21.09
C ILE A 18 8.07 -4.45 21.00
N ASP A 19 9.07 -4.47 21.90
CA ASP A 19 10.06 -5.55 21.96
C ASP A 19 9.41 -6.91 22.29
N ALA A 20 8.38 -6.91 23.16
CA ALA A 20 7.58 -8.09 23.45
C ALA A 20 6.77 -8.55 22.21
N GLY A 21 6.11 -7.62 21.50
CA GLY A 21 5.37 -7.91 20.27
C GLY A 21 6.23 -8.44 19.13
N LEU A 22 7.43 -7.87 18.93
CA LEU A 22 8.43 -8.36 17.97
C LEU A 22 8.96 -9.75 18.34
N SER A 23 9.08 -10.05 19.63
CA SER A 23 9.49 -11.38 20.10
C SER A 23 8.42 -12.45 19.86
N ASP A 24 7.15 -12.08 19.97
CA ASP A 24 6.01 -12.96 19.71
C ASP A 24 5.79 -13.17 18.21
N VAL A 25 6.06 -12.15 17.39
CA VAL A 25 6.19 -12.26 15.93
C VAL A 25 7.33 -13.22 15.59
N LYS A 26 8.54 -13.05 16.15
CA LYS A 26 9.65 -14.01 15.91
C LYS A 26 9.30 -15.45 16.32
N LYS A 27 8.57 -15.66 17.42
CA LYS A 27 8.11 -17.00 17.88
C LYS A 27 6.98 -17.60 17.04
N ALA A 28 6.02 -16.78 16.60
CA ALA A 28 4.92 -17.21 15.74
C ALA A 28 5.43 -17.59 14.33
N PHE A 29 6.47 -16.90 13.87
CA PHE A 29 7.09 -17.13 12.56
C PHE A 29 8.03 -18.35 12.56
N GLY A 30 8.68 -18.67 13.70
CA GLY A 30 9.53 -19.86 13.82
C GLY A 30 8.79 -21.21 13.93
N LYS A 31 7.49 -21.22 14.22
CA LYS A 31 6.69 -22.46 14.38
C LYS A 31 5.90 -22.88 13.15
N SER A 32 5.77 -22.01 12.15
CA SER A 32 5.13 -22.34 10.88
C SER A 32 6.20 -22.68 9.87
N GLY A 33 6.20 -23.90 9.32
CA GLY A 33 7.11 -24.34 8.24
C GLY A 33 7.10 -23.46 6.97
N LEU A 34 6.30 -22.39 6.93
CA LEU A 34 6.34 -21.31 5.96
C LEU A 34 7.73 -20.66 5.85
N MET A 35 8.44 -20.46 6.97
CA MET A 35 9.74 -19.80 6.97
C MET A 35 10.76 -20.61 6.16
N LYS A 36 10.79 -21.94 6.33
CA LYS A 36 11.73 -22.82 5.63
C LYS A 36 11.53 -22.83 4.10
N GLY A 37 10.32 -22.51 3.62
CA GLY A 37 10.00 -22.39 2.20
C GLY A 37 10.25 -20.98 1.62
N MET A 38 10.08 -19.93 2.43
CA MET A 38 10.37 -18.54 2.04
C MET A 38 11.88 -18.25 2.05
N LEU A 39 12.60 -18.71 3.09
CA LEU A 39 14.04 -18.53 3.27
C LEU A 39 14.89 -19.25 2.20
N ASN A 40 14.34 -20.28 1.55
CA ASN A 40 15.05 -21.05 0.53
C ASN A 40 15.00 -20.43 -0.88
N LYS A 41 14.11 -19.46 -1.14
CA LYS A 41 13.96 -18.83 -2.48
C LYS A 41 14.35 -17.35 -2.52
N PHE A 42 14.35 -16.68 -1.37
CA PHE A 42 14.86 -15.34 -1.18
C PHE A 42 15.97 -15.46 -0.15
N GLY A 43 17.21 -15.23 -0.55
CA GLY A 43 18.32 -15.26 0.40
C GLY A 43 17.99 -14.36 1.58
N GLU A 44 18.22 -14.84 2.81
CA GLU A 44 17.93 -14.11 4.06
C GLU A 44 18.30 -12.60 4.05
N PRO A 45 19.40 -12.15 3.40
CA PRO A 45 19.75 -10.74 3.36
C PRO A 45 18.82 -9.87 2.48
N GLU A 46 18.45 -10.34 1.29
CA GLU A 46 17.68 -9.55 0.30
C GLU A 46 16.23 -9.34 0.75
N LEU A 47 15.61 -10.36 1.34
CA LEU A 47 14.23 -10.25 1.83
C LEU A 47 14.08 -9.25 2.97
N LEU A 48 15.08 -9.18 3.86
CA LEU A 48 15.04 -8.26 4.98
C LEU A 48 15.20 -6.81 4.50
N ASP A 49 16.05 -6.60 3.49
CA ASP A 49 16.25 -5.29 2.86
C ASP A 49 14.95 -4.80 2.18
N ASP A 50 14.32 -5.64 1.34
CA ASP A 50 13.03 -5.34 0.70
C ASP A 50 11.91 -5.01 1.70
N LEU A 51 11.92 -5.65 2.86
CA LEU A 51 10.93 -5.40 3.93
C LEU A 51 11.18 -4.07 4.65
N ILE A 52 12.45 -3.68 4.82
CA ILE A 52 12.84 -2.43 5.46
C ILE A 52 12.59 -1.24 4.53
N ASP A 53 12.86 -1.41 3.24
CA ASP A 53 12.65 -0.40 2.18
C ASP A 53 11.15 -0.20 1.84
N HIS A 54 10.28 -1.02 2.41
CA HIS A 54 8.87 -0.93 2.14
C HIS A 54 8.27 0.41 2.63
N TRP A 55 7.45 1.06 1.79
CA TRP A 55 6.86 2.38 2.06
C TRP A 55 6.10 2.50 3.39
N THR A 56 5.55 1.40 3.90
CA THR A 56 4.81 1.38 5.17
C THR A 56 5.66 0.94 6.37
N HIS A 57 6.95 0.69 6.16
CA HIS A 57 7.90 0.37 7.21
C HIS A 57 8.10 1.56 8.16
N GLU A 58 8.37 1.28 9.44
CA GLU A 58 8.43 2.29 10.50
C GLU A 58 9.51 3.36 10.24
N ASN A 59 10.61 2.97 9.60
CA ASN A 59 11.71 3.87 9.22
C ASN A 59 11.27 5.02 8.31
N HIS A 60 10.22 4.81 7.50
CA HIS A 60 9.74 5.80 6.53
C HIS A 60 8.53 6.58 7.03
N THR A 61 8.06 6.34 8.27
CA THR A 61 6.82 6.96 8.79
C THR A 61 6.82 8.49 8.69
N ASN A 62 7.92 9.13 9.08
CA ASN A 62 8.02 10.59 9.07
C ASN A 62 8.11 11.17 7.66
N GLU A 63 8.88 10.53 6.78
CA GLU A 63 9.03 10.95 5.38
C GLU A 63 7.72 10.79 4.62
N ARG A 64 7.05 9.65 4.82
CA ARG A 64 5.73 9.36 4.28
C ARG A 64 4.70 10.38 4.76
N LEU A 65 4.64 10.65 6.06
CA LEU A 65 3.74 11.67 6.63
C LEU A 65 4.00 13.03 5.98
N PHE A 66 5.26 13.44 5.90
CA PHE A 66 5.65 14.71 5.30
C PHE A 66 5.22 14.82 3.83
N VAL A 67 5.53 13.81 3.01
CA VAL A 67 5.19 13.81 1.57
C VAL A 67 3.68 13.89 1.37
N VAL A 68 2.92 13.04 2.08
CA VAL A 68 1.46 12.98 1.93
C VAL A 68 0.82 14.30 2.37
N GLN A 69 1.21 14.87 3.52
CA GLN A 69 0.67 16.14 3.99
C GLN A 69 1.02 17.31 3.07
N ARG A 70 2.22 17.33 2.48
CA ARG A 70 2.59 18.33 1.48
C ARG A 70 1.74 18.22 0.22
N LEU A 71 1.46 17.01 -0.24
CA LEU A 71 0.58 16.80 -1.40
C LEU A 71 -0.88 17.16 -1.09
N GLN A 72 -1.38 16.89 0.12
CA GLN A 72 -2.70 17.34 0.57
C GLN A 72 -2.80 18.87 0.58
N TYR A 73 -1.78 19.55 1.08
CA TYR A 73 -1.71 21.02 1.05
C TYR A 73 -1.76 21.57 -0.39
N LEU A 74 -1.01 20.96 -1.31
CA LEU A 74 -1.04 21.32 -2.73
C LEU A 74 -2.39 21.03 -3.37
N ALA A 75 -2.99 19.87 -3.08
CA ALA A 75 -4.33 19.50 -3.54
C ALA A 75 -5.38 20.53 -3.13
N GLN A 76 -5.34 20.98 -1.88
CA GLN A 76 -6.23 22.03 -1.38
C GLN A 76 -5.97 23.39 -2.05
N THR A 77 -4.70 23.78 -2.17
CA THR A 77 -4.29 25.09 -2.69
C THR A 77 -4.62 25.26 -4.16
N TYR A 78 -4.29 24.25 -4.97
CA TYR A 78 -4.46 24.29 -6.42
C TYR A 78 -5.76 23.65 -6.90
N ARG A 79 -6.59 23.15 -5.97
CA ARG A 79 -7.86 22.47 -6.27
C ARG A 79 -7.67 21.28 -7.23
N VAL A 80 -6.69 20.43 -6.94
CA VAL A 80 -6.37 19.24 -7.74
C VAL A 80 -6.49 17.95 -6.93
N ARG A 81 -6.90 16.86 -7.59
CA ARG A 81 -6.90 15.51 -7.03
C ARG A 81 -5.54 14.86 -7.30
N VAL A 82 -4.82 14.48 -6.26
CA VAL A 82 -3.55 13.75 -6.39
C VAL A 82 -3.83 12.25 -6.51
N THR A 83 -3.16 11.59 -7.46
CA THR A 83 -3.18 10.13 -7.63
C THR A 83 -1.75 9.64 -7.78
N PHE A 84 -1.36 8.64 -7.01
CA PHE A 84 -0.06 7.99 -7.09
C PHE A 84 -0.10 6.81 -8.06
N PHE A 85 0.94 6.70 -8.88
CA PHE A 85 1.24 5.52 -9.67
C PHE A 85 2.48 4.87 -9.08
N SER A 86 2.33 3.64 -8.60
CA SER A 86 3.39 2.88 -7.94
C SER A 86 3.59 1.52 -8.60
N GLY A 87 4.73 0.90 -8.35
CA GLY A 87 5.15 -0.37 -8.93
C GLY A 87 6.18 -1.09 -8.07
N ASP A 88 7.06 -1.86 -8.72
CA ASP A 88 8.22 -2.56 -8.11
C ASP A 88 7.94 -3.64 -7.04
N VAL A 89 6.69 -3.81 -6.58
CA VAL A 89 6.31 -4.80 -5.55
C VAL A 89 5.76 -6.13 -6.10
N HIS A 90 5.86 -6.36 -7.41
CA HIS A 90 5.46 -7.57 -8.17
C HIS A 90 3.97 -7.97 -8.02
N VAL A 91 3.14 -7.09 -7.49
CA VAL A 91 1.68 -7.25 -7.35
C VAL A 91 0.95 -6.10 -8.02
N CYS A 92 -0.36 -6.24 -8.21
CA CYS A 92 -1.25 -5.11 -8.44
C CYS A 92 -2.31 -4.97 -7.35
N GLY A 93 -2.77 -3.74 -7.17
CA GLY A 93 -3.70 -3.36 -6.13
C GLY A 93 -4.09 -1.90 -6.21
N PHE A 94 -4.98 -1.53 -5.31
CA PHE A 94 -5.42 -0.15 -5.14
C PHE A 94 -5.43 0.18 -3.66
N SER A 95 -4.88 1.33 -3.30
CA SER A 95 -5.09 1.92 -1.99
C SER A 95 -5.58 3.35 -2.13
N ARG A 96 -6.00 3.94 -1.02
CA ARG A 96 -6.31 5.36 -0.94
C ARG A 96 -5.96 5.92 0.42
N PHE A 97 -5.47 7.15 0.43
CA PHE A 97 -5.56 8.03 1.58
C PHE A 97 -6.95 8.64 1.60
N VAL A 98 -7.61 8.69 2.75
CA VAL A 98 -8.98 9.18 2.88
C VAL A 98 -9.22 9.76 4.28
N ASN A 99 -10.04 10.79 4.35
CA ASN A 99 -10.64 11.26 5.60
C ASN A 99 -11.97 10.52 5.83
N PRO A 100 -12.10 9.65 6.84
CA PRO A 100 -13.34 8.90 7.07
C PRO A 100 -14.57 9.79 7.30
N SER A 101 -14.36 10.99 7.86
CA SER A 101 -15.44 11.96 8.12
C SER A 101 -15.75 12.83 6.90
N SER A 102 -14.88 12.89 5.89
CA SER A 102 -15.10 13.65 4.66
C SER A 102 -14.42 12.95 3.47
N PRO A 103 -14.99 11.82 3.00
CA PRO A 103 -14.29 10.92 2.08
C PRO A 103 -13.94 11.50 0.72
N GLU A 104 -14.54 12.62 0.33
CA GLU A 104 -14.37 13.26 -0.98
C GLU A 104 -13.49 14.52 -0.93
N ASP A 105 -12.99 14.91 0.25
CA ASP A 105 -12.18 16.13 0.41
C ASP A 105 -10.79 16.01 -0.25
N HIS A 106 -9.98 17.06 -0.18
CA HIS A 106 -8.64 17.12 -0.79
C HIS A 106 -7.66 16.05 -0.26
N ARG A 107 -7.97 15.35 0.84
CA ARG A 107 -7.14 14.25 1.38
C ARG A 107 -7.39 12.94 0.67
N LEU A 108 -8.52 12.80 -0.03
CA LEU A 108 -8.74 11.66 -0.89
C LEU A 108 -7.70 11.64 -2.01
N MET A 109 -6.78 10.68 -1.93
CA MET A 109 -5.72 10.44 -2.91
C MET A 109 -5.61 8.95 -3.16
N TYR A 110 -5.78 8.52 -4.41
CA TYR A 110 -5.69 7.12 -4.78
C TYR A 110 -4.25 6.72 -5.09
N THR A 111 -3.91 5.47 -4.81
CA THR A 111 -2.66 4.84 -5.24
C THR A 111 -2.99 3.63 -6.09
N ILE A 112 -2.50 3.65 -7.33
CA ILE A 112 -2.62 2.56 -8.29
C ILE A 112 -1.30 1.81 -8.27
N ILE A 113 -1.33 0.55 -7.83
CA ILE A 113 -0.15 -0.31 -7.75
C ILE A 113 -0.16 -1.22 -8.97
N SER A 114 0.83 -1.07 -9.86
CA SER A 114 1.04 -1.90 -11.04
C SER A 114 2.53 -2.16 -11.24
N SER A 115 2.93 -3.43 -11.30
CA SER A 115 4.36 -3.78 -11.17
C SER A 115 4.84 -4.91 -12.09
N ALA A 116 4.00 -5.87 -12.47
CA ALA A 116 4.50 -7.13 -13.01
C ALA A 116 4.34 -7.25 -14.54
N ILE A 117 4.99 -6.41 -15.35
CA ILE A 117 4.95 -6.65 -16.81
C ILE A 117 5.92 -7.79 -17.20
N VAL A 118 7.10 -7.84 -16.57
CA VAL A 118 8.16 -8.80 -16.92
C VAL A 118 8.56 -9.74 -15.78
N ASN A 119 8.23 -9.40 -14.52
CA ASN A 119 8.69 -10.14 -13.35
C ASN A 119 7.80 -11.33 -13.00
N VAL A 120 8.42 -12.37 -12.44
CA VAL A 120 7.71 -13.51 -11.84
C VAL A 120 6.96 -13.01 -10.60
N PRO A 121 5.66 -13.31 -10.45
CA PRO A 121 4.90 -12.86 -9.29
C PRO A 121 5.46 -13.46 -7.98
N PRO A 122 5.18 -12.83 -6.81
CA PRO A 122 5.60 -13.37 -5.53
C PRO A 122 5.01 -14.76 -5.29
N PRO A 123 5.68 -15.63 -4.51
CA PRO A 123 5.09 -16.90 -4.11
C PRO A 123 3.75 -16.72 -3.39
N ASN A 124 2.82 -17.66 -3.57
CA ASN A 124 1.49 -17.62 -2.95
C ASN A 124 1.52 -17.47 -1.42
N GLY A 125 2.55 -17.99 -0.75
CA GLY A 125 2.74 -17.82 0.70
C GLY A 125 2.95 -16.36 1.11
N VAL A 126 3.71 -15.60 0.31
CA VAL A 126 3.94 -14.16 0.52
C VAL A 126 2.64 -13.40 0.30
N LEU A 127 1.90 -13.70 -0.77
CA LEU A 127 0.58 -13.08 -1.03
C LEU A 127 -0.39 -13.34 0.13
N THR A 128 -0.44 -14.57 0.63
CA THR A 128 -1.29 -14.93 1.79
C THR A 128 -0.88 -14.16 3.04
N MET A 129 0.42 -14.01 3.29
CA MET A 129 0.93 -13.22 4.40
C MET A 129 0.54 -11.74 4.26
N LEU A 130 0.71 -11.17 3.06
CA LEU A 130 0.31 -9.80 2.78
C LEU A 130 -1.19 -9.63 3.08
N HIS A 131 -2.07 -10.45 2.51
CA HIS A 131 -3.51 -10.36 2.76
C HIS A 131 -3.90 -10.47 4.23
N LYS A 132 -3.21 -11.31 5.01
CA LYS A 132 -3.44 -11.43 6.47
C LYS A 132 -3.03 -10.19 7.25
N ASN A 133 -2.08 -9.41 6.74
CA ASN A 133 -1.52 -8.23 7.40
C ASN A 133 -2.01 -6.91 6.78
N ILE A 134 -3.01 -6.95 5.89
CA ILE A 134 -3.60 -5.72 5.35
C ILE A 134 -4.43 -5.06 6.45
N ASN A 135 -3.89 -3.95 6.93
CA ASN A 135 -4.48 -3.12 7.96
C ASN A 135 -4.74 -1.72 7.40
N THR A 136 -5.70 -1.03 8.00
CA THR A 136 -5.86 0.41 7.80
C THR A 136 -4.76 1.12 8.59
N HIS A 137 -3.93 1.91 7.91
CA HIS A 137 -2.86 2.66 8.53
C HIS A 137 -3.34 4.08 8.83
N LYS A 138 -3.37 4.46 10.11
CA LYS A 138 -3.61 5.87 10.48
C LYS A 138 -2.37 6.67 10.17
N LEU A 139 -2.50 7.64 9.27
CA LEU A 139 -1.42 8.53 8.90
C LEU A 139 -1.35 9.72 9.87
N ASP A 140 -2.50 10.34 10.14
CA ASP A 140 -2.70 11.37 11.16
C ASP A 140 -4.13 11.30 11.72
N GLU A 141 -4.55 12.32 12.48
CA GLU A 141 -5.88 12.38 13.10
C GLU A 141 -7.04 12.39 12.09
N GLN A 142 -6.79 12.85 10.87
CA GLN A 142 -7.81 13.08 9.84
C GLN A 142 -7.63 12.21 8.60
N THR A 143 -6.48 11.55 8.44
CA THR A 143 -6.14 10.77 7.26
C THR A 143 -5.79 9.34 7.64
N GLN A 144 -6.43 8.39 6.98
CA GLN A 144 -6.03 6.98 6.98
C GLN A 144 -5.70 6.50 5.58
N GLU A 145 -4.78 5.55 5.46
CA GLU A 145 -4.57 4.76 4.26
C GLU A 145 -5.27 3.41 4.39
N GLU A 146 -5.98 3.02 3.34
CA GLU A 146 -6.63 1.71 3.26
C GLU A 146 -6.54 1.12 1.84
N MET A 147 -6.51 -0.21 1.75
CA MET A 147 -6.65 -0.92 0.49
C MET A 147 -8.12 -0.86 0.02
N VAL A 148 -8.33 -0.63 -1.27
CA VAL A 148 -9.67 -0.65 -1.87
C VAL A 148 -10.11 -2.09 -2.07
N LYS A 149 -11.24 -2.45 -1.45
CA LYS A 149 -11.80 -3.81 -1.46
C LYS A 149 -12.73 -4.03 -2.64
N ASN A 150 -13.00 -5.30 -2.96
CA ASN A 150 -13.96 -5.73 -3.98
C ASN A 150 -13.63 -5.28 -5.42
N MET A 151 -12.36 -4.99 -5.70
CA MET A 151 -11.93 -4.57 -7.03
C MET A 151 -11.73 -5.74 -8.00
N PHE A 152 -11.45 -6.94 -7.50
CA PHE A 152 -11.12 -8.10 -8.34
C PHE A 152 -12.27 -9.11 -8.39
N GLU A 153 -12.21 -10.02 -9.37
CA GLU A 153 -13.20 -11.10 -9.56
C GLU A 153 -13.35 -11.94 -8.28
N ASP A 154 -12.22 -12.32 -7.68
CA ASP A 154 -12.20 -12.82 -6.31
C ASP A 154 -12.21 -11.64 -5.32
N LYS A 155 -13.38 -11.39 -4.75
CA LYS A 155 -13.62 -10.29 -3.80
C LYS A 155 -12.84 -10.44 -2.49
N SER A 156 -12.31 -11.63 -2.18
CA SER A 156 -11.44 -11.82 -1.01
C SER A 156 -10.05 -11.22 -1.22
N MET A 157 -9.65 -11.01 -2.48
CA MET A 157 -8.36 -10.46 -2.85
C MET A 157 -8.41 -8.94 -2.92
N VAL A 158 -7.35 -8.31 -2.42
CA VAL A 158 -7.09 -6.86 -2.57
C VAL A 158 -5.72 -6.56 -3.18
N LEU A 159 -4.91 -7.60 -3.32
CA LEU A 159 -3.63 -7.62 -4.04
C LEU A 159 -3.59 -8.87 -4.90
N VAL A 160 -3.07 -8.76 -6.12
CA VAL A 160 -2.95 -9.89 -7.04
C VAL A 160 -1.52 -9.99 -7.55
N GLY A 161 -0.86 -11.10 -7.26
CA GLY A 161 0.47 -11.43 -7.80
C GLY A 161 0.35 -12.12 -9.16
N ARG A 162 0.17 -11.32 -10.22
CA ARG A 162 0.09 -11.76 -11.62
C ARG A 162 0.63 -10.67 -12.52
N ARG A 163 0.96 -11.04 -13.77
CA ARG A 163 1.36 -10.03 -14.74
C ARG A 163 0.25 -9.03 -14.97
N ASN A 164 0.58 -7.74 -14.95
CA ASN A 164 -0.44 -6.69 -14.98
C ASN A 164 0.09 -5.38 -15.56
N TRP A 165 -0.83 -4.53 -16.01
CA TRP A 165 -0.58 -3.14 -16.36
C TRP A 165 -1.84 -2.31 -16.14
N SER A 166 -1.67 -1.02 -15.86
CA SER A 166 -2.78 -0.06 -15.79
C SER A 166 -2.79 0.87 -16.99
N VAL A 167 -3.99 1.26 -17.40
CA VAL A 167 -4.24 2.30 -18.41
C VAL A 167 -5.10 3.35 -17.74
N VAL A 168 -4.70 4.62 -17.84
CA VAL A 168 -5.42 5.75 -17.23
C VAL A 168 -5.64 6.83 -18.25
N TRP A 169 -6.82 7.45 -18.21
CA TRP A 169 -7.18 8.58 -19.05
C TRP A 169 -8.04 9.58 -18.29
N GLY A 170 -8.01 10.84 -18.72
CA GLY A 170 -8.90 11.87 -18.19
C GLY A 170 -10.34 11.65 -18.66
N ASN A 171 -11.31 11.96 -17.79
CA ASN A 171 -12.72 11.91 -18.13
C ASN A 171 -13.34 13.32 -18.25
N PRO A 172 -14.51 13.47 -18.89
CA PRO A 172 -15.12 14.79 -19.10
C PRO A 172 -15.52 15.55 -17.83
N SER A 173 -15.62 14.87 -16.67
CA SER A 173 -15.87 15.54 -15.39
C SER A 173 -14.61 16.15 -14.77
N GLY A 174 -13.44 15.97 -15.39
CA GLY A 174 -12.15 16.46 -14.87
C GLY A 174 -11.47 15.48 -13.90
N GLY A 175 -12.02 14.27 -13.75
CA GLY A 175 -11.41 13.17 -13.02
C GLY A 175 -10.56 12.27 -13.92
N LEU A 176 -10.23 11.09 -13.39
CA LEU A 176 -9.51 10.05 -14.12
C LEU A 176 -10.33 8.77 -14.14
N ASP A 177 -10.37 8.10 -15.28
CA ASP A 177 -10.83 6.72 -15.35
C ASP A 177 -9.62 5.83 -15.59
N MET A 178 -9.69 4.62 -15.05
CA MET A 178 -8.60 3.66 -15.22
C MET A 178 -9.09 2.23 -15.38
N GLU A 179 -8.26 1.43 -16.03
CA GLU A 179 -8.41 -0.01 -16.18
C GLU A 179 -7.10 -0.69 -15.79
N MET A 180 -7.18 -1.60 -14.81
CA MET A 180 -6.10 -2.52 -14.48
C MET A 180 -6.34 -3.83 -15.20
N ARG A 181 -5.38 -4.23 -16.03
CA ARG A 181 -5.40 -5.50 -16.76
C ARG A 181 -4.51 -6.50 -16.07
N ILE A 182 -5.03 -7.70 -15.88
CA ILE A 182 -4.37 -8.79 -15.17
C ILE A 182 -4.38 -10.02 -16.05
N GLU A 183 -3.20 -10.53 -16.33
CA GLU A 183 -3.00 -11.73 -17.12
C GLU A 183 -3.12 -12.98 -16.23
N TRP A 184 -4.20 -13.74 -16.42
CA TRP A 184 -4.47 -14.98 -15.70
C TRP A 184 -3.78 -16.19 -16.32
N GLU A 185 -3.58 -16.18 -17.63
CA GLU A 185 -2.89 -17.21 -18.39
C GLU A 185 -1.71 -16.62 -19.16
N GLN A 186 -0.56 -17.30 -19.12
CA GLN A 186 0.64 -16.86 -19.82
C GLN A 186 0.40 -16.61 -21.32
N ALA A 187 1.07 -15.58 -21.83
CA ALA A 187 1.00 -15.06 -23.19
C ALA A 187 -0.34 -14.36 -23.54
N GLY A 188 -1.04 -13.81 -22.55
CA GLY A 188 -2.19 -12.92 -22.75
C GLY A 188 -3.48 -13.64 -23.15
N LYS A 189 -3.54 -14.97 -23.02
CA LYS A 189 -4.70 -15.78 -23.45
C LYS A 189 -5.97 -15.47 -22.67
N LYS A 190 -5.82 -15.10 -21.40
CA LYS A 190 -6.93 -14.62 -20.55
C LYS A 190 -6.48 -13.38 -19.78
N ILE A 191 -7.11 -12.25 -20.09
CA ILE A 191 -6.88 -10.97 -19.41
C ILE A 191 -8.18 -10.57 -18.73
N ALA A 192 -8.17 -10.44 -17.40
CA ALA A 192 -9.27 -9.80 -16.68
C ALA A 192 -9.00 -8.30 -16.55
N GLY A 193 -10.07 -7.51 -16.56
CA GLY A 193 -10.02 -6.07 -16.33
C GLY A 193 -10.77 -5.69 -15.08
N THR A 194 -10.19 -4.83 -14.25
CA THR A 194 -10.94 -4.08 -13.23
C THR A 194 -10.84 -2.59 -13.50
N ARG A 195 -11.94 -1.87 -13.26
CA ARG A 195 -12.05 -0.44 -13.56
C ARG A 195 -12.33 0.34 -12.29
N MET A 196 -11.77 1.54 -12.25
CA MET A 196 -11.99 2.51 -11.19
C MET A 196 -12.15 3.89 -11.83
N SER A 197 -13.06 4.68 -11.28
CA SER A 197 -13.17 6.11 -11.58
C SER A 197 -12.69 6.88 -10.36
N ILE A 198 -11.82 7.85 -10.59
CA ILE A 198 -11.24 8.74 -9.60
C ILE A 198 -11.90 10.11 -9.81
N PRO A 199 -12.67 10.61 -8.84
CA PRO A 199 -13.37 11.86 -8.99
C PRO A 199 -12.41 13.06 -8.97
N PRO A 200 -12.76 14.16 -9.66
CA PRO A 200 -12.07 15.43 -9.46
C PRO A 200 -12.20 15.89 -7.99
N LEU A 201 -11.45 16.93 -7.63
CA LEU A 201 -11.71 17.63 -6.38
C LEU A 201 -12.90 18.58 -6.57
N ALA A 202 -13.90 18.47 -5.70
CA ALA A 202 -15.09 19.32 -5.71
C ALA A 202 -14.80 20.77 -5.26
#